data_AF-A0A841CLF5-F1
#
_entry.id   AF-A0A841CLF5-F1
#
_cell.length_a   1.000
_cell.length_b   1.000
_cell.length_c   1.000
_cell.angle_alpha   90.00
_cell.angle_beta   90.00
_cell.angle_gamma   90.00
#
_symmetry.space_group_name_H-M   'P 1'
#
loop_
_entity.id
_entity.type
_entity.pdbx_description
1 polymer ?
#
loop_
_entity_poly.entity_id
_entity_poly.type
_entity_poly.pdbx_seq_one_letter_code
_entity_poly.pdbx_strand_id
1 'polypeptide(L)'
;MDLVLTVEEPAGADELRDLHRALSGEAELRGRVRLRQRPPAPGTLGPVVEAVEVALAPGGALTVLTGAVLVWLRHRRGTVKVKVTRGKDTVEVTAQRIRELDPVAVRDLTTEIVTALERKN
;
A
#
# COMPACT_ATOMS: atom_id res chain seq x y z
N MET A 1 -11.53 11.07 0.61
CA MET A 1 -11.07 10.37 -0.62
C MET A 1 -10.19 9.24 -0.16
N ASP A 2 -10.46 8.03 -0.60
CA ASP A 2 -9.78 6.85 -0.08
C ASP A 2 -8.65 6.44 -1.03
N LEU A 3 -7.58 5.91 -0.44
CA LEU A 3 -6.46 5.29 -1.14
C LEU A 3 -6.72 3.81 -1.27
N VAL A 4 -6.41 3.26 -2.43
CA VAL A 4 -6.51 1.82 -2.69
C VAL A 4 -5.11 1.29 -2.96
N LEU A 5 -4.70 0.27 -2.20
CA LEU A 5 -3.46 -0.44 -2.40
C LEU A 5 -3.76 -1.84 -2.92
N THR A 6 -3.15 -2.20 -4.05
CA THR A 6 -3.21 -3.55 -4.60
C THR A 6 -1.81 -4.13 -4.72
N VAL A 7 -1.72 -5.45 -4.75
CA VAL A 7 -0.47 -6.16 -4.94
C VAL A 7 -0.56 -6.93 -6.25
N GLU A 8 0.48 -6.84 -7.09
CA GLU A 8 0.51 -7.54 -8.38
C GLU A 8 0.86 -9.02 -8.19
N GLU A 9 0.18 -9.89 -8.94
CA GLU A 9 0.42 -11.34 -8.90
C GLU A 9 1.87 -11.71 -9.25
N PRO A 10 2.43 -12.79 -8.66
CA PRO A 10 1.73 -13.85 -7.91
C PRO A 10 1.50 -13.53 -6.42
N ALA A 11 1.87 -12.34 -5.96
CA ALA A 11 1.68 -11.95 -4.57
C ALA A 11 0.17 -11.76 -4.28
N GLY A 12 -0.38 -12.66 -3.44
CA GLY A 12 -1.82 -12.86 -3.29
C GLY A 12 -2.44 -12.23 -2.04
N ALA A 13 -3.60 -12.75 -1.65
CA ALA A 13 -4.41 -12.26 -0.53
C ALA A 13 -3.66 -12.18 0.82
N ASP A 14 -2.65 -13.03 1.04
CA ASP A 14 -1.86 -13.03 2.27
C ASP A 14 -0.91 -11.83 2.36
N GLU A 15 -0.35 -11.38 1.23
CA GLU A 15 0.45 -10.16 1.18
C GLU A 15 -0.41 -8.93 1.47
N LEU A 16 -1.64 -8.89 0.95
CA LEU A 16 -2.60 -7.83 1.28
C LEU A 16 -3.01 -7.85 2.77
N ARG A 17 -3.16 -9.03 3.38
CA ARG A 17 -3.44 -9.15 4.83
C ARG A 17 -2.26 -8.69 5.67
N ASP A 18 -1.03 -9.04 5.30
CA ASP A 18 0.14 -8.60 6.05
C ASP A 18 0.42 -7.10 5.85
N LEU A 19 0.19 -6.57 4.64
CA LEU A 19 0.22 -5.12 4.39
C LEU A 19 -0.82 -4.40 5.24
N HIS A 20 -2.06 -4.89 5.30
CA HIS A 20 -3.10 -4.36 6.18
C HIS A 20 -2.65 -4.35 7.65
N ARG A 21 -2.02 -5.43 8.12
CA ARG A 21 -1.49 -5.52 9.48
C ARG A 21 -0.41 -4.48 9.74
N ALA A 22 0.53 -4.30 8.81
CA ALA A 22 1.59 -3.31 8.92
C ALA A 22 1.01 -1.88 8.98
N LEU A 23 0.12 -1.53 8.05
CA LEU A 23 -0.50 -0.20 8.02
C LEU A 23 -1.40 0.07 9.24
N SER A 24 -2.09 -0.97 9.75
CA SER A 24 -2.91 -0.84 10.96
C SER A 24 -2.10 -0.63 12.24
N GLY A 25 -0.79 -0.94 12.21
CA GLY A 25 0.13 -0.68 13.30
C GLY A 25 0.47 0.80 13.49
N GLU A 26 0.37 1.60 12.42
CA GLU A 26 0.68 3.03 12.45
C GLU A 26 -0.40 3.82 13.22
N ALA A 27 0.02 4.66 14.17
CA ALA A 27 -0.90 5.37 15.05
C ALA A 27 -1.83 6.33 14.27
N GLU A 28 -1.28 6.97 13.24
CA GLU A 28 -1.95 7.92 12.36
C GLU A 28 -2.92 7.23 11.38
N LEU A 29 -2.80 5.92 11.17
CA LEU A 29 -3.68 5.15 10.29
C LEU A 29 -4.69 4.30 11.06
N ARG A 30 -4.62 4.29 12.40
CA ARG A 30 -5.50 3.48 13.24
C ARG A 30 -6.98 3.75 12.95
N GLY A 31 -7.73 2.67 12.71
CA GLY A 31 -9.16 2.71 12.37
C GLY A 31 -9.47 3.20 10.95
N ARG A 32 -8.45 3.51 10.14
CA ARG A 32 -8.60 4.03 8.77
C ARG A 32 -8.24 3.01 7.69
N VAL A 33 -7.61 1.90 8.06
CA VAL A 33 -7.17 0.84 7.14
C VAL A 33 -8.19 -0.31 7.13
N ARG A 34 -8.70 -0.68 5.95
CA ARG A 34 -9.69 -1.75 5.77
C ARG A 34 -9.25 -2.70 4.66
N LEU A 35 -9.65 -3.97 4.77
CA LEU A 35 -9.50 -4.94 3.70
C LEU A 35 -10.70 -4.85 2.76
N ARG A 36 -10.44 -4.71 1.47
CA ARG A 36 -11.45 -4.84 0.43
C ARG A 36 -11.48 -6.28 -0.05
N GLN A 37 -12.68 -6.85 -0.07
CA GLN A 37 -12.92 -8.24 -0.42
C GLN A 37 -13.81 -8.34 -1.66
N ARG A 38 -13.48 -9.29 -2.53
CA ARG A 38 -14.32 -9.71 -3.66
C ARG A 38 -15.04 -11.01 -3.33
N PRO A 39 -16.28 -11.21 -3.80
CA PRO A 39 -16.93 -12.50 -3.75
C PRO A 39 -16.04 -13.60 -4.36
N PRO A 40 -16.10 -14.84 -3.82
CA PRO A 40 -15.40 -15.97 -4.42
C PRO A 40 -15.83 -16.17 -5.87
N ALA A 41 -14.91 -16.69 -6.68
CA ALA A 41 -15.29 -17.21 -7.99
C ALA A 41 -16.24 -18.40 -7.80
N PRO A 42 -17.16 -18.67 -8.74
CA PRO A 42 -18.00 -19.86 -8.69
C PRO A 42 -17.13 -21.13 -8.50
N GLY A 43 -17.45 -21.92 -7.48
CA GLY A 43 -16.69 -23.13 -7.14
C GLY A 43 -15.51 -22.94 -6.19
N THR A 44 -15.23 -21.72 -5.71
CA THR A 44 -14.22 -21.47 -4.66
C THR A 44 -14.88 -21.13 -3.31
N LEU A 45 -14.17 -21.40 -2.21
CA LEU A 45 -14.66 -21.11 -0.86
C LEU A 45 -14.08 -19.81 -0.33
N GLY A 46 -14.96 -18.95 0.19
CA GLY A 46 -14.62 -17.74 0.94
C GLY A 46 -14.24 -16.51 0.11
N PRO A 47 -14.46 -15.29 0.63
CA PRO A 47 -14.10 -14.06 -0.06
C PRO A 47 -12.58 -13.92 -0.21
N VAL A 48 -12.15 -13.33 -1.32
CA VAL A 48 -10.74 -13.08 -1.62
C VAL A 48 -10.43 -11.62 -1.33
N VAL A 49 -9.35 -11.38 -0.56
CA VAL A 49 -8.85 -10.02 -0.35
C VAL A 49 -8.24 -9.53 -1.66
N GLU A 50 -8.76 -8.42 -2.19
CA GLU A 50 -8.33 -7.86 -3.47
C GLU A 50 -7.59 -6.53 -3.33
N ALA A 51 -7.78 -5.82 -2.22
CA ALA A 51 -7.07 -4.57 -1.95
C ALA A 51 -7.05 -4.23 -0.45
N VAL A 52 -6.20 -3.26 -0.09
CA VAL A 52 -6.27 -2.53 1.17
C VAL A 52 -6.76 -1.12 0.88
N GLU A 53 -7.81 -0.68 1.56
CA GLU A 53 -8.34 0.68 1.46
C GLU A 53 -7.92 1.49 2.68
N VAL A 54 -7.50 2.74 2.45
CA VAL A 54 -7.13 3.67 3.51
C VAL A 54 -7.86 4.99 3.37
N ALA A 55 -8.64 5.33 4.38
CA ALA A 55 -9.29 6.63 4.46
C ALA A 55 -8.25 7.71 4.77
N LEU A 56 -8.01 8.63 3.84
CA LEU A 56 -7.11 9.75 4.06
C LEU A 56 -7.78 10.83 4.92
N ALA A 57 -7.19 11.11 6.07
CA ALA A 57 -7.45 12.32 6.83
C ALA A 57 -6.46 13.44 6.41
N PRO A 58 -6.84 14.73 6.56
CA PRO A 58 -5.88 15.83 6.49
C PRO A 58 -4.74 15.64 7.49
N GLY A 59 -3.56 16.19 7.20
CA GLY A 59 -2.46 16.27 8.17
C GLY A 59 -1.43 15.13 8.12
N GLY A 60 -0.93 14.77 6.93
CA GLY A 60 0.26 13.92 6.80
C GLY A 60 0.03 12.40 6.80
N ALA A 61 -1.24 11.95 6.84
CA ALA A 61 -1.57 10.52 6.78
C ALA A 61 -1.02 9.84 5.50
N LEU A 62 -0.91 10.57 4.39
CA LEU A 62 -0.33 10.08 3.14
C LEU A 62 1.17 9.78 3.26
N THR A 63 1.91 10.64 3.97
CA THR A 63 3.34 10.45 4.23
C THR A 63 3.57 9.23 5.10
N VAL A 64 2.77 9.07 6.17
CA VAL A 64 2.85 7.90 7.06
C VAL A 64 2.52 6.62 6.28
N LEU A 65 1.43 6.61 5.51
CA LEU A 65 1.06 5.49 4.65
C LEU A 65 2.18 5.12 3.69
N THR A 66 2.74 6.11 3.00
CA THR A 66 3.80 5.88 2.02
C THR A 66 5.03 5.28 2.70
N GLY A 67 5.49 5.86 3.81
CA GLY A 67 6.62 5.34 4.58
C GLY A 67 6.39 3.91 5.06
N ALA A 68 5.21 3.60 5.60
CA ALA A 68 4.85 2.28 6.08
C ALA A 68 4.84 1.24 4.94
N VAL A 69 4.34 1.59 3.75
CA VAL A 69 4.42 0.73 2.55
C VAL A 69 5.87 0.45 2.16
N LEU A 70 6.73 1.48 2.13
CA LEU A 70 8.14 1.31 1.79
C LEU A 70 8.87 0.42 2.81
N VAL A 71 8.66 0.65 4.10
CA VAL A 71 9.23 -0.17 5.18
C VAL A 71 8.75 -1.63 5.07
N TRP A 72 7.46 -1.83 4.81
CA TRP A 72 6.89 -3.16 4.61
C TRP A 72 7.51 -3.87 3.39
N LEU A 73 7.63 -3.18 2.25
CA LEU A 73 8.27 -3.70 1.03
C LEU A 73 9.74 -4.05 1.25
N ARG A 74 10.46 -3.27 2.07
CA ARG A 74 11.88 -3.52 2.39
C ARG A 74 12.10 -4.88 3.04
N HIS A 75 11.12 -5.36 3.82
CA HIS A 75 11.19 -6.65 4.49
C HIS A 75 10.72 -7.83 3.60
N ARG A 76 10.34 -7.58 2.35
CA ARG A 76 9.91 -8.64 1.43
C ARG A 76 11.05 -9.32 0.71
N ARG A 77 10.99 -10.66 0.69
CA ARG A 77 12.00 -11.50 0.04
C ARG A 77 11.75 -11.74 -1.45
N GLY A 78 10.50 -11.62 -1.92
CA GLY A 78 10.12 -11.85 -3.31
C GLY A 78 9.88 -10.58 -4.13
N THR A 79 9.44 -10.78 -5.38
CA THR A 79 9.00 -9.72 -6.31
C THR A 79 7.60 -9.24 -5.98
N VAL A 80 7.47 -8.60 -4.83
CA VAL A 80 6.23 -7.96 -4.43
C VAL A 80 6.19 -6.57 -5.06
N LYS A 81 5.17 -6.30 -5.86
CA LYS A 81 4.86 -4.96 -6.37
C LYS A 81 3.55 -4.48 -5.77
N VAL A 82 3.58 -3.31 -5.15
CA VAL A 82 2.40 -2.62 -4.63
C VAL A 82 2.04 -1.48 -5.58
N LYS A 83 0.77 -1.38 -5.95
CA LYS A 83 0.21 -0.20 -6.62
C LYS A 83 -0.56 0.61 -5.60
N VAL A 84 -0.29 1.91 -5.57
CA VAL A 84 -0.92 2.88 -4.67
C VAL A 84 -1.75 3.82 -5.53
N THR A 85 -3.07 3.72 -5.42
CA THR A 85 -4.02 4.44 -6.27
C THR A 85 -4.85 5.43 -5.46
N ARG A 86 -4.87 6.70 -5.90
CA ARG A 86 -5.72 7.76 -5.37
C ARG A 86 -6.49 8.41 -6.51
N GLY A 87 -7.79 8.17 -6.58
CA GLY A 87 -8.61 8.66 -7.69
C GLY A 87 -8.13 8.10 -9.03
N LYS A 88 -7.62 8.96 -9.91
CA LYS A 88 -7.08 8.56 -11.24
C LYS A 88 -5.56 8.33 -11.22
N ASP A 89 -4.88 8.72 -10.15
CA ASP A 89 -3.43 8.63 -10.07
C ASP A 89 -3.03 7.32 -9.43
N THR A 90 -2.00 6.68 -10.00
CA THR A 90 -1.45 5.42 -9.52
C THR A 90 0.06 5.48 -9.56
N VAL A 91 0.68 5.07 -8.46
CA VAL A 91 2.12 4.91 -8.35
C VAL A 91 2.44 3.46 -8.03
N GLU A 92 3.46 2.91 -8.69
CA GLU A 92 3.90 1.53 -8.48
C GLU A 92 5.22 1.50 -7.72
N VAL A 93 5.33 0.60 -6.74
CA VAL A 93 6.54 0.43 -5.93
C VAL A 93 6.86 -1.06 -5.80
N THR A 94 8.13 -1.43 -6.06
CA THR A 94 8.60 -2.83 -6.02
C THR A 94 9.55 -3.07 -4.86
N ALA A 95 9.46 -4.26 -4.24
CA ALA A 95 10.34 -4.66 -3.14
C ALA A 95 11.82 -4.63 -3.53
N GLN A 96 12.17 -5.05 -4.75
CA GLN A 96 13.53 -5.00 -5.27
C GLN A 96 14.12 -3.60 -5.20
N ARG A 97 13.39 -2.62 -5.76
CA ARG A 97 13.82 -1.22 -5.78
C ARG A 97 14.07 -0.73 -4.37
N ILE A 98 13.16 -1.01 -3.43
CA ILE A 98 13.28 -0.49 -2.06
C ILE A 98 14.44 -1.08 -1.27
N ARG A 99 14.79 -2.35 -1.51
CA ARG A 99 15.88 -3.01 -0.78
C ARG A 99 17.26 -2.44 -1.09
N GLU A 100 17.43 -1.88 -2.28
CA GLU A 100 18.68 -1.28 -2.74
C GLU A 100 18.83 0.18 -2.28
N LEU A 101 17.78 0.79 -1.72
CA LEU A 101 17.80 2.19 -1.29
C LEU A 101 18.40 2.36 0.11
N ASP A 102 19.26 3.37 0.20
CA ASP A 102 19.70 3.92 1.48
C ASP A 102 18.57 4.71 2.18
N PRO A 103 18.73 5.08 3.47
CA PRO A 103 17.70 5.81 4.20
C PRO A 103 17.33 7.18 3.61
N VAL A 104 18.26 7.87 2.94
CA VAL A 104 18.00 9.17 2.32
C VAL A 104 17.12 8.97 1.09
N ALA A 105 17.47 8.02 0.23
CA ALA A 105 16.71 7.69 -0.95
C ALA A 105 15.30 7.18 -0.64
N VAL A 106 15.10 6.49 0.50
CA VAL A 106 13.75 6.12 0.98
C VAL A 106 12.92 7.36 1.36
N ARG A 107 13.52 8.36 2.00
CA ARG A 107 12.82 9.62 2.33
C ARG A 107 12.49 10.43 1.09
N ASP A 108 13.40 10.50 0.14
CA ASP A 108 13.19 11.21 -1.13
C ASP A 108 12.07 10.54 -1.93
N LEU A 109 12.10 9.22 -2.04
CA LEU A 109 11.03 8.45 -2.68
C LEU A 109 9.68 8.63 -1.98
N THR A 110 9.67 8.70 -0.64
CA THR A 110 8.43 8.99 0.11
C THR A 110 7.86 10.34 -0.32
N THR A 111 8.71 11.37 -0.40
CA THR A 111 8.31 12.73 -0.78
C THR A 111 7.83 12.78 -2.24
N GLU A 112 8.49 12.06 -3.14
CA GLU A 112 8.11 11.92 -4.54
C GLU A 112 6.72 11.31 -4.69
N ILE A 113 6.45 10.18 -4.01
CA ILE A 113 5.17 9.48 -4.05
C ILE A 113 4.05 10.36 -3.48
N VAL A 114 4.28 11.00 -2.32
CA VAL A 114 3.31 11.92 -1.70
C VAL A 114 2.97 13.05 -2.67
N THR A 115 3.99 13.69 -3.25
CA THR A 115 3.80 14.79 -4.21
C THR A 115 3.04 14.30 -5.45
N ALA A 116 3.38 13.13 -5.99
CA ALA A 116 2.71 12.57 -7.17
C ALA A 116 1.20 12.31 -6.91
N LEU A 117 0.84 11.89 -5.71
CA LEU A 117 -0.54 11.61 -5.31
C LEU A 117 -1.30 12.85 -4.82
N GLU A 118 -0.61 13.94 -4.46
CA GLU A 118 -1.23 15.22 -4.07
C GLU A 118 -1.49 16.15 -5.26
N ARG A 119 -0.60 16.17 -6.25
CA ARG A 119 -0.52 17.22 -7.28
C ARG A 119 -1.66 17.24 -8.32
N LYS A 120 -2.54 16.24 -8.33
CA LYS A 120 -3.55 16.06 -9.38
C LYS A 120 -5.00 16.02 -8.87
N ASN A 121 -5.23 16.48 -7.64
CA ASN A 121 -6.57 16.69 -7.10
C ASN A 121 -7.06 18.13 -7.29
#